data_AF-A0A2M8AAE0-F1
#
_entry.id   AF-A0A2M8AAE0-F1
#
_cell.length_a   1.000
_cell.length_b   1.000
_cell.length_c   1.000
_cell.angle_alpha   90.00
_cell.angle_beta   90.00
_cell.angle_gamma   90.00
#
_symmetry.space_group_name_H-M   'P 1'
#
loop_
_entity.id
_entity.type
_entity.pdbx_description
1 polymer ?
#
loop_
_entity_poly.entity_id
_entity_poly.type
_entity_poly.pdbx_seq_one_letter_code
_entity_poly.pdbx_strand_id
1 'polypeptide(L)'
;KTVLIPEHQLQGGSVGGLIAFRNETLDVAQNEFGLLALGLAKTFNDQHRLGQDLSGVLGGDFFKVPKPEILSARDNAPASSVI
;
A
#
# COMPACT_ATOMS: atom_id res chain seq x y z
N LYS A 1 13.50 23.46 -16.43
CA LYS A 1 12.75 22.90 -17.57
C LYS A 1 12.75 21.38 -17.39
N THR A 2 11.67 20.79 -16.91
CA THR A 2 11.60 19.34 -16.66
C THR A 2 11.25 18.66 -17.97
N VAL A 3 12.13 17.80 -18.48
CA VAL A 3 11.87 17.04 -19.71
C VAL A 3 11.18 15.74 -19.29
N LEU A 4 9.94 15.55 -19.73
CA LEU A 4 9.24 14.28 -19.61
C LEU A 4 9.84 13.33 -20.64
N ILE A 5 10.58 12.32 -20.18
CA ILE A 5 11.08 11.25 -21.04
C ILE A 5 10.01 10.17 -21.09
N PRO A 6 9.45 9.86 -22.27
CA PRO A 6 8.51 8.77 -22.41
C PRO A 6 9.15 7.42 -21.99
N GLU A 7 8.43 6.60 -21.23
CA GLU A 7 8.93 5.31 -20.72
C GLU A 7 9.38 4.35 -21.83
N HIS A 8 8.81 4.47 -23.04
CA HIS A 8 9.25 3.69 -24.21
C HIS A 8 10.66 4.06 -24.69
N GLN A 9 11.17 5.24 -24.34
CA GLN A 9 12.55 5.65 -24.63
C GLN A 9 13.56 5.12 -23.59
N LEU A 10 13.06 4.55 -22.48
CA LEU A 10 13.87 3.91 -21.44
C LEU A 10 13.89 2.38 -21.57
N GLN A 11 13.32 1.83 -22.65
CA GLN A 11 13.28 0.39 -22.91
C GLN A 11 14.64 -0.10 -23.43
N GLY A 12 15.35 -0.86 -22.59
CA GLY A 12 16.64 -1.49 -22.91
C GLY A 12 17.74 -1.23 -21.87
N GLY A 13 18.77 -2.07 -21.89
CA GLY A 13 19.89 -1.98 -20.94
C GLY A 13 19.49 -2.23 -19.47
N SER A 14 20.38 -1.89 -18.55
CA SER A 14 20.15 -2.07 -17.11
C SER A 14 19.01 -1.21 -16.55
N VAL A 15 18.80 -0.01 -17.12
CA VAL A 15 17.72 0.91 -16.71
C VAL A 15 16.36 0.35 -17.07
N GLY A 16 16.18 -0.14 -18.31
CA GLY A 16 14.93 -0.79 -18.72
C GLY A 16 14.64 -2.05 -17.92
N GLY A 17 15.67 -2.84 -17.60
CA GLY A 17 15.54 -4.03 -16.74
C GLY A 17 15.10 -3.71 -15.31
N LEU A 18 15.62 -2.63 -14.72
CA LEU A 18 15.21 -2.18 -13.39
C LEU A 18 13.77 -1.68 -13.37
N ILE A 19 13.35 -0.92 -14.38
CA ILE A 19 11.96 -0.42 -14.49
C ILE A 19 10.99 -1.60 -14.66
N ALA A 20 11.32 -2.58 -15.52
CA ALA A 20 10.50 -3.78 -15.70
C ALA A 20 10.39 -4.57 -14.39
N PHE A 21 11.51 -4.83 -13.70
CA PHE A 21 11.50 -5.53 -12.41
C PHE A 21 10.64 -4.81 -11.36
N ARG A 22 10.78 -3.47 -11.27
CA ARG A 22 9.97 -2.67 -10.34
C ARG A 22 8.49 -2.87 -10.62
N ASN A 23 8.07 -2.61 -11.86
CA ASN A 23 6.66 -2.59 -12.23
C ASN A 23 6.00 -3.97 -12.21
N GLU A 24 6.72 -5.02 -12.65
CA GLU A 24 6.13 -6.36 -12.84
C GLU A 24 6.28 -7.27 -11.63
N THR A 25 7.31 -7.05 -10.80
CA THR A 25 7.63 -7.95 -9.68
C THR A 25 7.53 -7.24 -8.35
N LEU A 26 8.29 -6.16 -8.16
CA LEU A 26 8.41 -5.53 -6.86
C LEU A 26 7.10 -4.89 -6.40
N ASP A 27 6.44 -4.14 -7.28
CA ASP A 27 5.18 -3.45 -6.95
C ASP A 27 4.07 -4.47 -6.64
N VAL A 28 4.00 -5.57 -7.40
CA VAL A 28 3.05 -6.66 -7.15
C VAL A 28 3.31 -7.31 -5.79
N ALA A 29 4.56 -7.67 -5.50
CA ALA A 29 4.94 -8.30 -4.24
C ALA A 29 4.68 -7.39 -3.03
N GLN A 30 4.94 -6.09 -3.15
CA GLN A 30 4.65 -5.12 -2.09
C GLN A 30 3.14 -5.00 -1.83
N ASN A 31 2.31 -5.01 -2.87
CA ASN A 31 0.86 -4.98 -2.73
C ASN A 31 0.33 -6.23 -2.02
N GLU A 32 0.77 -7.41 -2.43
CA GLU A 32 0.38 -8.67 -1.79
C GLU A 32 0.80 -8.71 -0.31
N PHE A 33 2.04 -8.31 -0.02
CA PHE A 33 2.51 -8.21 1.36
C PHE A 33 1.70 -7.19 2.18
N GLY A 34 1.37 -6.03 1.58
CA GLY A 34 0.52 -5.02 2.19
C GLY A 34 -0.86 -5.56 2.57
N LEU A 35 -1.48 -6.37 1.70
CA LEU A 35 -2.76 -7.03 1.98
C LEU A 35 -2.67 -8.04 3.14
N LEU A 36 -1.59 -8.83 3.19
CA LEU A 36 -1.35 -9.75 4.31
C LEU A 36 -1.15 -9.00 5.62
N ALA A 37 -0.36 -7.92 5.61
CA ALA A 37 -0.14 -7.08 6.78
C ALA A 37 -1.43 -6.42 7.27
N LEU A 38 -2.27 -5.93 6.34
CA LEU A 38 -3.60 -5.39 6.65
C LEU A 38 -4.50 -6.42 7.31
N GLY A 39 -4.55 -7.63 6.74
CA GLY A 39 -5.33 -8.74 7.28
C GLY A 39 -4.88 -9.11 8.70
N LEU A 40 -3.58 -9.24 8.92
CA LEU A 40 -2.99 -9.54 10.23
C LEU A 40 -3.31 -8.45 11.27
N ALA A 41 -3.06 -7.18 10.92
CA ALA A 41 -3.32 -6.06 11.81
C ALA A 41 -4.80 -6.00 12.21
N LYS A 42 -5.70 -6.19 11.24
CA LYS A 42 -7.13 -6.22 11.48
C LYS A 42 -7.54 -7.37 12.40
N THR A 43 -7.19 -8.61 12.06
CA THR A 43 -7.63 -9.79 12.83
C THR A 43 -7.07 -9.77 14.25
N PHE A 44 -5.81 -9.36 14.41
CA PHE A 44 -5.19 -9.21 15.72
C PHE A 44 -5.90 -8.14 16.55
N ASN A 45 -6.10 -6.94 15.99
CA ASN A 45 -6.77 -5.87 16.73
C ASN A 45 -8.22 -6.23 17.07
N ASP A 46 -8.95 -6.85 16.13
CA ASP A 46 -10.31 -7.35 16.36
C ASP A 46 -10.34 -8.27 17.59
N GLN A 47 -9.40 -9.21 17.69
CA GLN A 47 -9.31 -10.12 18.83
C GLN A 47 -8.80 -9.43 20.10
N HIS A 48 -7.81 -8.54 20.00
CA HIS A 48 -7.22 -7.86 21.15
C HIS A 48 -8.24 -6.96 21.86
N ARG A 49 -9.12 -6.28 21.11
CA ARG A 49 -10.21 -5.47 21.67
C ARG A 49 -11.26 -6.27 22.45
N LEU A 50 -11.35 -7.57 22.23
CA LEU A 50 -12.22 -8.47 23.01
C LEU A 50 -11.55 -8.96 24.30
N GLY A 51 -10.24 -8.75 24.44
CA GLY A 51 -9.48 -9.11 25.62
C GLY A 51 -9.37 -8.00 26.65
N GLN A 52 -8.70 -8.31 27.74
CA GLN A 52 -8.30 -7.37 28.78
C GLN A 52 -6.86 -7.68 29.21
N ASP A 53 -6.14 -6.66 29.65
CA ASP A 53 -4.80 -6.81 30.18
C ASP A 53 -4.79 -7.32 31.63
N LEU A 54 -3.60 -7.42 32.22
CA LEU A 54 -3.41 -7.90 33.59
C LEU A 54 -4.05 -7.00 34.65
N SER A 55 -4.26 -5.72 34.34
CA SER A 55 -4.92 -4.75 35.22
C SER A 55 -6.44 -4.70 35.03
N GLY A 56 -6.98 -5.51 34.11
CA GLY A 56 -8.41 -5.55 33.78
C GLY A 56 -8.84 -4.46 32.81
N VAL A 57 -7.91 -3.77 32.15
CA VAL A 57 -8.23 -2.76 31.13
C VAL A 57 -8.50 -3.46 29.80
N LEU A 58 -9.61 -3.09 29.14
CA LEU A 58 -9.95 -3.64 27.83
C LEU A 58 -8.88 -3.33 26.78
N GLY A 59 -8.60 -4.31 25.93
CA GLY A 59 -7.63 -4.16 24.85
C GLY A 59 -8.06 -3.13 23.81
N GLY A 60 -7.08 -2.53 23.15
CA GLY A 60 -7.26 -1.56 22.07
C GLY A 60 -6.66 -2.04 20.75
N ASP A 61 -6.42 -1.11 19.82
CA ASP A 61 -5.64 -1.42 18.63
C ASP A 61 -4.17 -1.61 19.00
N PHE A 62 -3.64 -2.79 18.70
CA PHE A 62 -2.23 -3.11 18.92
C PHE A 62 -1.38 -2.65 17.73
N PHE A 63 -1.86 -2.90 16.51
CA PHE A 63 -1.24 -2.44 15.26
C PHE A 63 -1.97 -1.24 14.69
N LYS A 64 -1.24 -0.33 14.03
CA LYS A 64 -1.84 0.75 13.26
C LYS A 64 -2.04 0.31 11.81
N VAL A 65 -3.25 0.48 11.30
CA VAL A 65 -3.57 0.24 9.89
C VAL A 65 -3.39 1.54 9.11
N PRO A 66 -2.49 1.60 8.11
CA PRO A 66 -2.33 2.79 7.28
C PRO A 66 -3.58 3.02 6.43
N LYS A 67 -3.91 4.28 6.20
CA LYS A 67 -4.97 4.65 5.26
C LYS A 67 -4.46 4.43 3.82
N PRO A 68 -5.33 4.02 2.88
CA PRO A 68 -4.94 3.93 1.47
C PRO A 68 -4.39 5.27 0.96
N GLU A 69 -3.29 5.21 0.21
CA GLU A 69 -2.78 6.38 -0.51
C GLU A 69 -3.56 6.55 -1.82
N ILE A 70 -4.26 7.67 -1.96
CA ILE A 70 -5.02 7.98 -3.17
C ILE A 70 -4.16 8.85 -4.08
N LEU A 71 -3.59 8.23 -5.12
CA LEU A 71 -2.90 8.96 -6.18
C LEU A 71 -3.95 9.58 -7.12
N SER A 72 -4.04 10.90 -7.12
CA SER A 72 -4.98 11.63 -7.99
C SER A 72 -4.44 11.68 -9.43
N ALA A 73 -5.11 11.01 -10.37
CA ALA A 73 -4.86 11.19 -11.80
C ALA A 73 -5.46 12.51 -12.29
N ARG A 74 -4.83 13.18 -13.26
CA ARG A 74 -5.36 14.44 -13.82
C ARG A 74 -6.72 14.26 -14.51
N ASP A 75 -7.03 13.04 -14.92
CA ASP A 75 -8.29 12.64 -15.55
C ASP A 75 -9.31 12.07 -14.56
N ASN A 76 -8.98 11.96 -13.26
CA ASN A 76 -9.98 11.60 -12.26
C ASN A 76 -11.01 12.72 -12.15
N ALA A 77 -12.29 12.39 -12.38
CA ALA A 77 -13.37 13.32 -12.16
C ALA A 77 -13.33 13.81 -10.69
N PRO A 78 -13.53 15.11 -10.42
CA PRO A 78 -13.45 15.68 -9.06
C PRO A 78 -14.48 15.12 -8.07
N ALA A 79 -15.41 14.29 -8.54
CA ALA A 79 -16.40 13.56 -7.73
C ALA A 79 -16.00 12.09 -7.45
N SER A 80 -14.86 11.61 -7.95
CA SER A 80 -14.42 10.23 -7.75
C SER A 80 -13.88 10.05 -6.33
N SER A 81 -14.71 9.51 -5.43
CA SER A 81 -14.26 9.02 -4.12
C SER A 81 -13.96 7.53 -4.23
N VAL A 82 -12.75 7.12 -3.86
CA VAL A 82 -12.47 5.71 -3.55
C VAL A 82 -13.03 5.47 -2.15
N ILE A 83 -14.17 4.78 -2.08
CA ILE A 83 -14.69 4.17 -0.84
C ILE A 83 -14.11 2.76 -0.76
#